data_AF-A0A7S0QRL0-F1
#
_entry.id   AF-A0A7S0QRL0-F1
#
_cell.length_a   1.000
_cell.length_b   1.000
_cell.length_c   1.000
_cell.angle_alpha   90.00
_cell.angle_beta   90.00
_cell.angle_gamma   90.00
#
_symmetry.space_group_name_H-M   'P 1'
#
loop_
_entity.id
_entity.type
_entity.pdbx_description
1 polymer ?
#
loop_
_entity_poly.entity_id
_entity_poly.type
_entity_poly.pdbx_seq_one_letter_code
_entity_poly.pdbx_strand_id
1 'polypeptide(L)'
;HGRDPDGGPTPRARTAVKCLCATLVALPDFNYRTDLLSAVLPNAADLDPRVHAPPCDALKRLLRDDARGDAALEAAQMVAATVKQRNLRVPPALVDALLALRFDADLRMRMEEQ
;
A
#
# COMPACT_ATOMS: atom_id res chain seq x y z
N HIS A 1 9.37 19.84 -5.36
CA HIS A 1 8.32 18.91 -4.88
C HIS A 1 6.98 19.60 -5.03
N GLY A 2 6.06 19.02 -5.82
CA GLY A 2 4.81 19.65 -6.25
C GLY A 2 3.76 19.77 -5.14
N ARG A 3 4.01 20.65 -4.17
CA ARG A 3 3.02 21.10 -3.19
C ARG A 3 2.27 22.33 -3.71
N ASP A 4 1.02 22.47 -3.31
CA ASP A 4 0.18 23.63 -3.60
C ASP A 4 0.46 24.78 -2.60
N PRO A 5 -0.18 25.95 -2.75
CA PRO A 5 0.05 27.11 -1.87
C PRO A 5 -0.24 26.84 -0.39
N ASP A 6 -1.14 25.89 -0.10
CA ASP A 6 -1.52 25.49 1.26
C ASP A 6 -0.61 24.36 1.81
N GLY A 7 0.47 24.05 1.10
CA GLY A 7 1.43 23.01 1.47
C GLY A 7 0.88 21.60 1.35
N GLY A 8 -0.24 21.37 0.66
CA GLY A 8 -0.78 20.06 0.33
C GLY A 8 -0.30 19.54 -1.04
N PRO A 9 -0.68 18.31 -1.45
CA PRO A 9 -0.36 17.80 -2.78
C PRO A 9 -1.17 18.53 -3.85
N THR A 10 -0.51 18.94 -4.95
CA THR A 10 -1.20 19.54 -6.09
C THR A 10 -2.30 18.61 -6.65
N PRO A 11 -3.38 19.16 -7.25
CA PRO A 11 -4.47 18.34 -7.80
C PRO A 11 -4.01 17.27 -8.80
N ARG A 12 -3.01 17.58 -9.63
CA ARG A 12 -2.42 16.64 -10.60
C ARG A 12 -1.67 15.51 -9.90
N ALA A 13 -0.81 15.83 -8.93
CA ALA A 13 -0.08 14.83 -8.16
C ALA A 13 -1.05 13.91 -7.40
N ARG A 14 -2.07 14.47 -6.76
CA ARG A 14 -3.12 13.70 -6.07
C ARG A 14 -3.87 12.77 -7.01
N THR A 15 -4.20 13.22 -8.22
CA THR A 15 -4.88 12.41 -9.24
C THR A 15 -3.98 11.28 -9.73
N ALA A 16 -2.71 11.57 -10.03
CA ALA A 16 -1.74 10.57 -10.45
C ALA A 16 -1.55 9.47 -9.40
N VAL A 17 -1.38 9.82 -8.11
CA VAL A 17 -1.26 8.84 -7.03
C VAL A 17 -2.51 7.97 -6.93
N LYS A 18 -3.72 8.56 -7.02
CA LYS A 18 -4.97 7.79 -7.02
C LYS A 18 -5.07 6.82 -8.20
N CYS A 19 -4.60 7.22 -9.39
CA CYS A 19 -4.55 6.34 -10.54
C CYS A 19 -3.59 5.16 -10.31
N LEU A 20 -2.38 5.42 -9.80
CA LEU A 20 -1.42 4.36 -9.46
C LEU A 20 -1.99 3.39 -8.42
N CYS A 21 -2.65 3.91 -7.39
CA CYS A 21 -3.34 3.13 -6.38
C CYS A 21 -4.45 2.25 -6.98
N ALA A 22 -5.26 2.81 -7.88
CA ALA A 22 -6.32 2.06 -8.54
C ALA A 22 -5.76 0.94 -9.43
N THR A 23 -4.69 1.20 -10.18
CA THR A 23 -4.01 0.18 -10.99
C THR A 23 -3.45 -0.94 -10.12
N LEU A 24 -2.78 -0.60 -9.01
CA LEU A 24 -2.20 -1.56 -8.08
C LEU A 24 -3.25 -2.52 -7.51
N VAL A 25 -4.45 -2.01 -7.21
CA VAL A 25 -5.55 -2.83 -6.67
C VAL A 25 -6.27 -3.62 -7.76
N ALA A 26 -6.47 -3.04 -8.94
CA ALA A 26 -7.23 -3.68 -10.01
C ALA A 26 -6.43 -4.79 -10.72
N LEU A 27 -5.10 -4.68 -10.77
CA LEU A 27 -4.22 -5.57 -11.52
C LEU A 27 -2.99 -5.97 -10.68
N PRO A 28 -3.15 -6.82 -9.65
CA PRO A 28 -2.04 -7.22 -8.78
C PRO A 28 -0.98 -8.06 -9.50
N ASP A 29 -1.36 -8.84 -10.52
CA ASP A 29 -0.44 -9.59 -11.40
C ASP A 29 0.19 -8.71 -12.50
N PHE A 30 0.02 -7.38 -12.46
CA PHE A 30 0.63 -6.50 -13.45
C PHE A 30 2.16 -6.61 -13.40
N ASN A 31 2.80 -6.79 -14.56
CA ASN A 31 4.25 -7.02 -14.68
C ASN A 31 5.14 -5.89 -14.13
N TYR A 32 4.56 -4.73 -13.79
CA TYR A 32 5.26 -3.59 -13.19
C TYR A 32 4.83 -3.31 -11.74
N ARG A 33 4.35 -4.33 -11.03
CA ARG A 33 3.91 -4.21 -9.63
C ARG A 33 5.01 -3.59 -8.74
N THR A 34 6.27 -3.99 -8.89
CA THR A 34 7.40 -3.46 -8.12
C THR A 34 7.60 -1.96 -8.38
N ASP A 35 7.47 -1.52 -9.63
CA ASP A 35 7.56 -0.11 -10.00
C ASP A 35 6.39 0.70 -9.43
N LEU A 36 5.17 0.14 -9.49
CA LEU A 36 3.98 0.75 -8.89
C LEU A 36 4.15 0.89 -7.37
N LEU A 37 4.59 -0.16 -6.67
CA LEU A 37 4.85 -0.11 -5.23
C LEU A 37 5.93 0.91 -4.90
N SER A 38 7.01 0.98 -5.69
CA SER A 38 8.09 1.95 -5.53
C SER A 38 7.63 3.40 -5.72
N ALA A 39 6.64 3.64 -6.57
CA ALA A 39 6.02 4.96 -6.75
C ALA A 39 5.00 5.32 -5.64
N VAL A 40 4.27 4.32 -5.14
CA VAL A 40 3.19 4.48 -4.15
C VAL A 40 3.73 4.62 -2.73
N LEU A 41 4.71 3.81 -2.33
CA LEU A 41 5.22 3.74 -0.95
C LEU A 41 5.79 5.04 -0.39
N PRO A 42 6.54 5.86 -1.14
CA PRO A 42 7.01 7.16 -0.63
C PRO A 42 5.86 8.08 -0.22
N ASN A 43 4.72 8.02 -0.93
CA ASN A 43 3.51 8.78 -0.62
C ASN A 43 2.76 8.16 0.57
N ALA A 44 2.71 6.84 0.66
CA ALA A 44 2.16 6.12 1.82
C ALA A 44 2.93 6.38 3.11
N ALA A 45 4.23 6.71 3.00
CA ALA A 45 5.09 7.06 4.13
C ALA A 45 5.12 8.57 4.44
N ASP A 46 4.37 9.41 3.72
CA ASP A 46 4.27 10.84 4.02
C ASP A 46 3.45 11.06 5.30
N LEU A 47 3.84 12.01 6.14
CA LEU A 47 3.16 12.29 7.40
C LEU A 47 1.86 13.09 7.19
N ASP A 48 1.65 13.70 6.02
CA ASP A 48 0.44 14.42 5.68
C ASP A 48 -0.71 13.43 5.34
N PRO A 49 -1.82 13.41 6.10
CA PRO A 49 -2.97 12.55 5.84
C PRO A 49 -3.57 12.71 4.45
N ARG A 50 -3.46 13.91 3.86
CA ARG A 50 -3.96 14.20 2.52
C ARG A 50 -3.16 13.47 1.43
N VAL A 51 -1.94 13.04 1.76
CA VAL A 51 -1.02 12.34 0.87
C VAL A 51 -1.07 10.83 1.11
N HIS A 52 -0.95 10.38 2.37
CA HIS A 52 -0.81 8.95 2.65
C HIS A 52 -2.12 8.17 2.67
N ALA A 53 -3.27 8.82 2.90
CA ALA A 53 -4.53 8.07 3.06
C ALA A 53 -4.90 7.21 1.82
N PRO A 54 -4.90 7.73 0.57
CA PRO A 54 -5.19 6.90 -0.61
C PRO A 54 -4.23 5.72 -0.82
N PRO A 55 -2.89 5.90 -0.77
CA PRO A 55 -1.97 4.78 -0.96
C PRO A 55 -1.98 3.78 0.19
N CYS A 56 -2.19 4.19 1.45
CA CYS A 56 -2.37 3.26 2.56
C CYS A 56 -3.63 2.39 2.39
N ASP A 57 -4.75 2.97 1.93
CA ASP A 57 -5.96 2.20 1.65
C ASP A 57 -5.75 1.21 0.49
N ALA A 58 -5.06 1.63 -0.56
CA ALA A 58 -4.72 0.74 -1.68
C ALA A 58 -3.82 -0.43 -1.26
N LEU A 59 -2.79 -0.17 -0.45
CA LEU A 59 -1.95 -1.23 0.12
C LEU A 59 -2.76 -2.17 1.01
N LYS A 60 -3.65 -1.64 1.85
CA LYS A 60 -4.52 -2.45 2.71
C LYS A 60 -5.43 -3.39 1.90
N ARG A 61 -5.94 -2.93 0.75
CA ARG A 61 -6.75 -3.75 -0.17
C ARG A 61 -5.91 -4.80 -0.88
N LEU A 62 -4.74 -4.41 -1.41
CA LEU A 62 -3.80 -5.36 -2.02
C LEU A 62 -3.43 -6.50 -1.06
N LEU A 63 -3.07 -6.17 0.19
CA LEU A 63 -2.67 -7.14 1.22
C LEU A 63 -3.82 -8.07 1.64
N ARG A 64 -5.08 -7.65 1.48
CA ARG A 64 -6.28 -8.41 1.83
C ARG A 64 -6.75 -9.32 0.70
N ASP A 65 -6.73 -8.79 -0.52
CA ASP A 65 -7.45 -9.36 -1.65
C ASP A 65 -6.54 -10.19 -2.58
N ASP A 66 -5.22 -10.14 -2.39
CA ASP A 66 -4.27 -10.99 -3.13
C ASP A 66 -4.37 -12.46 -2.71
N ALA A 67 -5.10 -13.24 -3.51
CA ALA A 67 -5.33 -14.66 -3.27
C ALA A 67 -4.09 -15.54 -3.47
N ARG A 68 -3.11 -15.09 -4.27
CA ARG A 68 -1.88 -15.86 -4.52
C ARG A 68 -0.80 -15.58 -3.48
N GLY A 69 -0.86 -14.39 -2.87
CA GLY A 69 0.07 -13.93 -1.85
C GLY A 69 1.38 -13.36 -2.39
N ASP A 70 1.65 -13.50 -3.69
CA ASP A 70 2.89 -13.00 -4.32
C ASP A 70 3.01 -11.47 -4.21
N ALA A 71 1.93 -10.74 -4.48
CA ALA A 71 1.91 -9.28 -4.44
C ALA A 71 1.82 -8.78 -2.99
N ALA A 72 1.08 -9.46 -2.13
CA ALA A 72 1.00 -9.17 -0.70
C ALA A 72 2.37 -9.35 -0.01
N LEU A 73 3.10 -10.43 -0.34
CA LEU A 73 4.44 -10.69 0.20
C LEU A 73 5.42 -9.57 -0.20
N GLU A 74 5.48 -9.21 -1.48
CA GLU A 74 6.37 -8.14 -1.93
C GLU A 74 5.99 -6.80 -1.29
N ALA A 75 4.70 -6.44 -1.28
CA ALA A 75 4.24 -5.21 -0.65
C ALA A 75 4.61 -5.18 0.84
N ALA A 76 4.40 -6.28 1.58
CA ALA A 76 4.77 -6.37 2.99
C ALA A 76 6.28 -6.20 3.21
N GLN A 77 7.12 -6.82 2.38
CA GLN A 77 8.57 -6.67 2.43
C GLN A 77 9.00 -5.23 2.17
N MET A 78 8.44 -4.58 1.15
CA MET A 78 8.77 -3.20 0.81
C MET A 78 8.25 -2.20 1.87
N VAL A 79 7.08 -2.45 2.46
CA VAL A 79 6.59 -1.66 3.61
C VAL A 79 7.56 -1.81 4.78
N ALA A 80 7.94 -3.03 5.16
CA ALA A 80 8.88 -3.27 6.26
C ALA A 80 10.23 -2.60 6.01
N ALA A 81 10.75 -2.66 4.78
CA ALA A 81 11.96 -1.96 4.38
C ALA A 81 11.80 -0.43 4.52
N THR A 82 10.68 0.12 4.05
CA THR A 82 10.38 1.56 4.14
C THR A 82 10.30 2.03 5.59
N VAL A 83 9.62 1.27 6.47
CA VAL A 83 9.49 1.58 7.90
C VAL A 83 10.87 1.63 8.57
N LYS A 84 11.74 0.66 8.26
CA LYS A 84 13.12 0.63 8.76
C LYS A 84 13.94 1.80 8.22
N GLN A 85 13.93 2.04 6.92
CA GLN A 85 14.67 3.15 6.27
C GLN A 85 14.25 4.53 6.79
N ARG A 86 12.99 4.68 7.17
CA ARG A 86 12.44 5.92 7.75
C ARG A 86 12.66 6.05 9.26
N ASN A 87 13.39 5.12 9.91
CA ASN A 87 13.57 5.08 11.36
C ASN A 87 12.24 5.19 12.12
N LEU A 88 11.24 4.41 11.68
CA LEU A 88 9.87 4.38 12.24
C LEU A 88 9.08 5.70 12.10
N ARG A 89 9.60 6.71 11.38
CA ARG A 89 8.88 7.95 11.08
C ARG A 89 7.95 7.77 9.88
N VAL A 90 6.88 7.04 10.10
CA VAL A 90 5.82 6.75 9.11
C VAL A 90 4.44 7.00 9.74
N PRO A 91 3.39 7.24 8.94
CA PRO A 91 2.04 7.31 9.47
C PRO A 91 1.59 5.93 10.01
N PRO A 92 0.84 5.87 11.13
CA PRO A 92 0.31 4.62 11.67
C PRO A 92 -0.49 3.82 10.64
N ALA A 93 -1.25 4.52 9.79
CA ALA A 93 -2.05 3.92 8.73
C ALA A 93 -1.25 3.02 7.76
N LEU A 94 0.05 3.30 7.56
CA LEU A 94 0.92 2.45 6.74
C LEU A 94 1.25 1.12 7.44
N VAL A 95 1.49 1.16 8.75
CA VAL A 95 1.73 -0.04 9.55
C VAL A 95 0.44 -0.84 9.72
N ASP A 96 -0.69 -0.15 9.94
CA ASP A 96 -2.01 -0.76 10.05
C ASP A 96 -2.45 -1.48 8.77
N ALA A 97 -1.93 -1.09 7.61
CA ALA A 97 -2.18 -1.79 6.36
C ALA A 97 -1.70 -3.26 6.43
N LEU A 98 -0.60 -3.54 7.15
CA LEU A 98 -0.08 -4.90 7.34
C LEU A 98 -1.03 -5.79 8.14
N LEU A 99 -1.93 -5.20 8.95
CA LEU A 99 -2.94 -5.96 9.69
C LEU A 99 -4.04 -6.53 8.79
N ALA A 100 -4.09 -6.11 7.52
CA ALA A 100 -5.01 -6.67 6.54
C ALA A 100 -4.46 -7.93 5.85
N LEU A 101 -3.19 -8.30 6.10
CA LEU A 101 -2.61 -9.52 5.58
C LEU A 101 -3.39 -10.73 6.10
N ARG A 102 -3.75 -11.66 5.20
CA ARG A 102 -4.36 -12.93 5.57
C ARG A 102 -3.34 -14.04 5.35
N PHE A 103 -3.13 -14.89 6.34
CA PHE A 103 -2.30 -16.07 6.20
C PHE A 103 -3.18 -17.26 5.85
N ASP A 104 -2.75 -18.10 4.90
CA ASP A 104 -3.49 -19.31 4.48
C ASP A 104 -3.79 -20.29 5.63
N ALA A 105 -3.06 -20.21 6.75
CA ALA A 105 -3.36 -20.97 7.96
C ALA A 105 -4.77 -20.67 8.50
N ASP A 106 -5.26 -19.42 8.38
CA ASP A 106 -6.62 -19.04 8.74
C ASP A 106 -7.68 -19.53 7.73
N LEU A 107 -7.27 -19.89 6.50
CA LEU A 107 -8.16 -20.38 5.46
C LEU A 107 -8.31 -21.90 5.49
N ARG A 108 -7.23 -22.64 5.79
CA ARG A 108 -7.27 -24.10 5.98
C ARG A 108 -8.19 -24.52 7.13
N MET A 109 -8.22 -23.75 8.22
CA MET A 109 -9.11 -24.01 9.36
C MET A 109 -10.60 -23.83 9.04
N ARG A 110 -10.98 -23.12 7.95
CA ARG A 110 -12.38 -22.97 7.53
C ARG A 110 -12.83 -23.97 6.48
N MET A 111 -11.90 -24.75 5.92
CA MET A 111 -12.19 -25.78 4.93
C MET A 111 -12.29 -27.18 5.57
N GLU A 112 -11.84 -27.34 6.83
CA GLU A 112 -11.96 -28.58 7.60
C GLU A 112 -13.23 -28.65 8.47
N GLU A 113 -14.08 -27.61 8.44
CA GLU A 113 -15.39 -27.57 9.14
C GLU A 113 -16.60 -27.78 8.19
N GLN A 114 -16.40 -28.33 6.97
CA GLN A 114 -17.51 -28.71 6.07
C GLN A 114 -17.41 -30.16 5.61
#